data_AF-A0A2M7ZKF1-F1
#
_entry.id   AF-A0A2M7ZKF1-F1
#
_cell.length_a   1.000
_cell.length_b   1.000
_cell.length_c   1.000
_cell.angle_alpha   90.00
_cell.angle_beta   90.00
_cell.angle_gamma   90.00
#
_symmetry.space_group_name_H-M   'P 1'
#
loop_
_entity.id
_entity.type
_entity.pdbx_description
1 polymer ?
#
loop_
_entity_poly.entity_id
_entity_poly.type
_entity_poly.pdbx_seq_one_letter_code
_entity_poly.pdbx_strand_id
1 'polypeptide(L)'
;VYEKLIKVLTEQGIKKIEAVGKPFDVEYHEAIMQRKEEGVEPHIVLNEIETGYIYKDRVIRHTKVIVSEELIEEKIQENTEKEINGEEKEN
;
A
#
# COMPACT_ATOMS: atom_id res chain seq x y z
N VAL A 1 21.88 20.55 11.04
CA VAL A 1 20.87 20.69 12.13
C VAL A 1 19.83 19.58 12.07
N TYR A 2 19.27 19.27 10.90
CA TYR A 2 18.33 18.14 10.69
C TYR A 2 18.83 16.78 11.23
N GLU A 3 20.04 16.36 10.88
CA GLU A 3 20.64 15.11 11.39
C GLU A 3 20.72 15.05 12.93
N LYS A 4 21.01 16.18 13.59
CA LYS A 4 21.06 16.24 15.06
C LYS A 4 19.68 16.03 15.66
N LEU A 5 18.63 16.59 15.05
CA LEU A 5 17.25 16.39 15.49
C LEU A 5 16.84 14.92 15.34
N ILE A 6 17.08 14.31 14.18
CA ILE A 6 16.76 12.89 13.96
C ILE A 6 17.49 12.00 14.94
N LYS A 7 18.79 12.27 15.20
CA LYS A 7 19.57 11.51 16.18
C LYS A 7 18.95 11.57 17.58
N VAL A 8 18.57 12.75 18.06
CA VAL A 8 17.92 12.92 19.36
C VAL A 8 16.58 12.18 19.42
N LEU A 9 15.76 12.26 18.37
CA LEU A 9 14.48 11.53 18.31
C LEU A 9 14.69 10.01 18.39
N THR A 10 15.68 9.48 17.65
CA THR A 10 16.05 8.06 17.69
C THR A 10 16.56 7.64 19.07
N GLU A 11 17.40 8.44 19.71
CA GLU A 11 17.89 8.21 21.08
C GLU A 11 16.75 8.19 22.11
N GLN A 12 15.70 9.00 21.90
CA GLN A 12 14.50 8.96 22.74
C GLN A 12 13.58 7.76 22.45
N GLY A 13 13.85 6.96 21.41
CA GLY A 13 13.08 5.76 21.06
C GLY A 13 12.02 5.98 19.97
N ILE A 14 12.08 7.10 19.24
CA ILE A 14 11.24 7.36 18.07
C ILE A 14 11.95 6.77 16.85
N LYS A 15 11.26 5.91 16.10
CA LYS A 15 11.78 5.28 14.88
C LYS A 15 10.96 5.70 13.68
N LYS A 16 11.59 5.77 12.51
CA LYS A 16 10.90 5.95 11.24
C LYS A 16 10.23 4.64 10.84
N ILE A 17 9.06 4.75 10.21
CA ILE A 17 8.35 3.62 9.62
C ILE A 17 8.84 3.49 8.17
N GLU A 18 9.58 2.42 7.88
CA GLU A 18 10.00 2.10 6.51
C GLU A 18 8.85 1.41 5.78
N ALA A 19 8.27 2.08 4.78
CA ALA A 19 7.09 1.59 4.08
C ALA A 19 7.39 1.05 2.66
N VAL A 20 8.31 1.66 1.90
CA VAL A 20 8.56 1.32 0.49
C VAL A 20 8.97 -0.16 0.33
N GLY A 21 8.28 -0.87 -0.57
CA GLY A 21 8.52 -2.28 -0.86
C GLY A 21 7.91 -3.25 0.15
N LYS A 22 7.22 -2.77 1.20
CA LYS A 22 6.51 -3.61 2.16
C LYS A 22 5.01 -3.70 1.83
N PRO A 23 4.32 -4.76 2.31
CA PRO A 23 2.87 -4.82 2.26
C PRO A 23 2.25 -3.61 2.97
N PHE A 24 1.14 -3.12 2.42
CA PHE A 24 0.33 -2.12 3.06
C PHE A 24 -0.26 -2.66 4.37
N ASP A 25 -0.25 -1.84 5.41
CA ASP A 25 -0.72 -2.20 6.74
C ASP A 25 -1.39 -0.96 7.34
N VAL A 26 -2.68 -1.07 7.66
CA VAL A 26 -3.49 0.01 8.22
C VAL A 26 -3.00 0.48 9.59
N GLU A 27 -2.26 -0.35 10.34
CA GLU A 27 -1.69 0.04 11.63
C GLU A 27 -0.54 1.03 11.47
N TYR A 28 0.17 1.00 10.34
CA TYR A 28 1.39 1.79 10.12
C TYR A 28 1.29 2.78 8.94
N HIS A 29 0.35 2.56 8.03
CA HIS A 29 0.29 3.22 6.73
C HIS A 29 -1.09 3.86 6.48
N GLU A 30 -1.06 5.00 5.79
CA GLU A 30 -2.23 5.70 5.28
C GLU A 30 -2.12 5.76 3.75
N ALA A 31 -2.97 5.01 3.04
CA ALA A 31 -2.95 5.00 1.58
C ALA A 31 -3.66 6.24 1.03
N ILE A 32 -2.90 7.10 0.35
CA ILE A 32 -3.43 8.33 -0.26
C ILE A 32 -3.89 8.09 -1.69
N MET A 33 -3.23 7.16 -2.40
CA MET A 33 -3.60 6.78 -3.76
C MET A 33 -3.13 5.36 -4.08
N GLN A 34 -3.76 4.78 -5.09
CA GLN A 34 -3.34 3.51 -5.68
C GLN A 34 -2.79 3.75 -7.08
N ARG A 35 -1.84 2.93 -7.52
CA ARG A 35 -1.24 3.01 -8.86
C ARG A 35 -1.02 1.60 -9.41
N LYS A 36 -1.32 1.44 -10.70
CA LYS A 36 -0.98 0.23 -11.44
C LYS A 36 0.52 0.20 -11.73
N GLU A 37 1.19 -0.87 -11.34
CA GLU A 37 2.61 -1.09 -11.61
C GLU A 37 2.82 -2.53 -12.07
N GLU A 38 3.38 -2.70 -13.26
CA GLU A 38 3.63 -4.01 -13.85
C GLU A 38 4.72 -4.75 -13.06
N GLY A 39 4.47 -6.02 -12.73
CA GLY A 39 5.44 -6.86 -12.02
C GLY A 39 5.52 -6.64 -10.51
N VAL A 40 4.61 -5.85 -9.92
CA VAL A 40 4.49 -5.70 -8.46
C VAL A 40 3.20 -6.36 -7.99
N GLU A 41 3.29 -7.14 -6.91
CA GLU A 41 2.11 -7.74 -6.28
C GLU A 41 1.11 -6.64 -5.82
N PRO A 42 -0.20 -6.91 -5.83
CA PRO A 42 -1.18 -5.95 -5.32
C PRO A 42 -0.98 -5.68 -3.83
N HIS A 43 -1.37 -4.48 -3.37
CA HIS A 43 -1.26 -4.04 -1.97
C HIS A 43 0.17 -3.88 -1.42
N ILE A 44 1.15 -3.67 -2.29
CA ILE A 44 2.53 -3.32 -1.93
C ILE A 44 2.69 -1.80 -1.95
N VAL A 45 3.40 -1.24 -0.98
CA VAL A 45 3.75 0.18 -0.98
C VAL A 45 4.79 0.46 -2.06
N LEU A 46 4.40 1.25 -3.05
CA LEU A 46 5.24 1.69 -4.15
C LEU A 46 6.11 2.89 -3.77
N ASN A 47 5.50 3.87 -3.09
CA ASN A 47 6.18 5.10 -2.72
C ASN A 47 5.69 5.64 -1.37
N GLU A 48 6.59 6.31 -0.66
CA GLU A 48 6.32 7.07 0.54
C GLU A 48 6.25 8.57 0.20
N ILE A 49 5.15 9.21 0.58
CA ILE A 49 4.92 10.65 0.40
C ILE A 49 5.27 11.43 1.66
N GLU A 50 5.00 10.84 2.83
CA GLU A 50 5.30 11.45 4.12
C GLU A 50 5.72 10.38 5.13
N THR A 51 6.91 10.55 5.73
CA THR A 51 7.47 9.59 6.68
C THR A 51 6.65 9.44 7.94
N GLY A 52 6.22 8.22 8.23
CA GLY A 52 5.62 7.88 9.51
C GLY A 52 6.67 7.71 10.62
N TYR A 53 6.21 7.86 11.86
CA TYR A 53 7.04 7.68 13.04
C TYR A 53 6.31 6.85 14.09
N ILE A 54 7.05 5.94 14.71
CA ILE A 54 6.60 5.10 15.81
C ILE A 54 7.42 5.40 17.07
N TYR A 55 6.77 5.42 18.22
CA TYR A 55 7.43 5.51 19.52
C TYR A 55 7.09 4.27 20.33
N LYS A 56 8.11 3.46 20.61
CA LYS A 56 7.93 2.12 21.21
C LYS A 56 6.94 1.32 20.36
N ASP A 57 5.76 1.03 20.89
CA ASP A 57 4.72 0.23 20.22
C ASP A 57 3.53 1.08 19.75
N ARG A 58 3.66 2.42 19.79
CA ARG A 58 2.60 3.34 19.40
C ARG A 58 2.98 4.16 18.19
N VAL A 59 2.14 4.12 17.16
CA VAL A 59 2.28 4.99 15.99
C VAL A 59 1.93 6.43 16.38
N ILE A 60 2.90 7.33 16.16
CA ILE A 60 2.70 8.78 16.36
C ILE A 60 2.07 9.37 15.10
N ARG A 61 2.54 8.93 13.94
CA ARG A 61 2.06 9.35 12.63
C ARG A 61 2.21 8.19 11.66
N HIS A 62 1.12 7.83 10.98
CA HIS A 62 1.15 6.84 9.90
C HIS A 62 1.96 7.37 8.71
N THR A 63 2.64 6.47 8.00
CA THR A 63 3.32 6.84 6.76
C THR A 63 2.28 7.01 5.66
N LYS A 64 2.30 8.16 4.96
CA LYS A 64 1.45 8.35 3.78
C LYS A 64 2.08 7.68 2.58
N VAL A 65 1.34 6.79 1.93
CA VAL A 65 1.87 5.91 0.91
C VAL A 65 1.02 5.86 -0.35
N ILE A 66 1.67 5.50 -1.45
CA ILE A 66 1.06 5.03 -2.68
C ILE A 66 1.17 3.51 -2.69
N VAL A 67 0.08 2.82 -2.94
CA VAL A 67 0.06 1.34 -3.00
C VAL A 67 -0.20 0.83 -4.41
N SER A 68 0.25 -0.38 -4.70
CA SER A 68 -0.05 -1.06 -5.96
C SER A 68 -1.51 -1.51 -6.00
N GLU A 69 -2.14 -1.24 -7.14
CA GLU A 69 -3.50 -1.72 -7.47
C GLU A 69 -3.42 -3.09 -8.16
N GLU A 70 -4.40 -3.96 -7.92
CA GLU A 70 -4.57 -5.20 -8.68
C GLU A 70 -4.89 -4.88 -10.15
N LEU A 71 -4.17 -5.49 -11.09
CA LEU A 71 -4.53 -5.41 -12.51
C LEU A 71 -5.77 -6.27 -12.76
N ILE A 72 -6.94 -5.65 -12.78
CA ILE A 72 -8.23 -6.30 -13.07
C ILE A 72 -8.38 -6.51 -14.59
N GLU A 73 -7.42 -7.17 -15.24
CA GLU A 73 -7.55 -7.54 -16.66
C GLU A 73 -8.18 -8.94 -16.83
N GLU A 74 -7.85 -9.89 -15.96
CA GLU A 74 -8.34 -11.29 -16.10
C GLU A 74 -9.80 -11.48 -15.62
N LYS A 75 -10.26 -10.72 -14.63
CA LYS A 75 -11.64 -10.86 -14.08
C LYS A 75 -12.74 -10.39 -15.04
N ILE A 76 -12.42 -9.52 -16.00
CA ILE A 76 -13.42 -9.01 -16.96
C ILE A 76 -13.70 -10.05 -18.04
N GLN A 77 -12.67 -10.76 -18.53
CA GLN A 77 -12.84 -11.82 -19.52
C GLN A 77 -13.61 -13.03 -18.95
N GLU A 78 -13.31 -13.43 -17.71
CA GLU A 78 -13.98 -14.58 -17.09
C GLU A 78 -15.48 -14.33 -16.81
N ASN A 79 -15.87 -13.09 -16.52
CA ASN A 79 -17.28 -12.72 -16.36
C ASN A 79 -18.00 -12.57 -17.70
N THR A 80 -17.32 -12.03 -18.72
CA THR A 80 -17.89 -11.89 -20.06
C THR A 80 -18.13 -13.26 -20.71
N GLU A 81 -17.22 -14.22 -20.54
CA GLU A 81 -17.39 -15.59 -21.05
C GLU A 81 -18.50 -16.39 -20.33
N LYS A 82 -18.78 -16.09 -19.06
CA LYS A 82 -19.87 -16.72 -18.30
C LYS A 82 -21.24 -16.21 -18.70
N GLU A 83 -21.37 -14.93 -19.09
CA GLU A 83 -22.62 -14.36 -19.60
C GLU A 83 -22.98 -14.89 -21.00
N ILE A 84 -22.00 -15.00 -21.91
CA ILE A 84 -22.25 -15.49 -23.28
C ILE A 84 -22.71 -16.97 -23.28
N ASN A 85 -22.18 -17.79 -22.36
CA ASN A 85 -22.54 -19.21 -22.25
C ASN A 85 -23.82 -19.48 -21.43
N GLY A 86 -24.37 -18.46 -20.76
CA GLY A 86 -25.58 -18.55 -19.94
C GLY A 86 -26.89 -18.39 -20.71
N GLU A 87 -26.87 -17.69 -21.86
CA GLU A 87 -28.07 -17.38 -22.65
C GLU A 87 -28.46 -18.47 -23.67
N GLU A 88 -27.58 -19.43 -23.99
CA GLU A 88 -27.86 -20.46 -25.00
C GLU A 88 -28.73 -21.65 -24.51
N LYS A 89 -29.18 -21.69 -23.25
CA LYS A 89 -29.99 -22.81 -22.70
C LYS A 89 -31.48 -22.55 -22.56
N GLU A 90 -32.01 -21.44 -23.04
CA GLU A 90 -33.44 -21.10 -22.88
C GLU A 90 -34.22 -20.87 -24.19
N ASN A 91 -33.77 -21.39 -25.33
CA ASN A 91 -34.56 -21.46 -26.57
C ASN A 91 -34.67 -22.88 -27.13
#